data_AF-G7DZ76-F1
#
_entry.id   AF-G7DZ76-F1
#
_cell.length_a   1.000
_cell.length_b   1.000
_cell.length_c   1.000
_cell.angle_alpha   90.00
_cell.angle_beta   90.00
_cell.angle_gamma   90.00
#
_symmetry.space_group_name_H-M   'P 1'
#
loop_
_entity.id
_entity.type
_entity.pdbx_description
1 polymer ?
#
loop_
_entity_poly.entity_id
_entity_poly.type
_entity_poly.pdbx_seq_one_letter_code
_entity_poly.pdbx_strand_id
1 'polypeptide(L)'
;MSRLARASRPVSRGCAACEFSTSAFVRAVPPSTSASADGSSSSTTARSEQVGGSSSAVGTGRKKNNAQPALTNYAKWLRTDGIQFKRPRTDGQPNWIGSSPFPGNPSFRPATPLSELTKNRIFVSFQNKLRQNLQRDRPLSELAIVRELANRHQIAMDRVKAVIRLKALSLEFKQNGLPLQTTFRDGMELALGVRANQSTAITEPVEGNVERRAGRHQVFEMYDEEAGDGAILLKIQEEKAKRRANADALRASGILEGKPLAVVEPVRPGRPRLSVLDITGTPKGRTLEQTYRNLPKANKQRIVQ
;
A
#
# COMPACT_ATOMS: atom_id res chain seq x y z
N MET A 1 58.81 -32.62 5.66
CA MET A 1 57.66 -33.35 6.25
C MET A 1 57.41 -32.77 7.64
N SER A 2 56.27 -32.13 7.87
CA SER A 2 55.99 -31.41 9.13
C SER A 2 54.75 -32.00 9.79
N ARG A 3 54.83 -32.35 11.08
CA ARG A 3 53.75 -33.04 11.80
C ARG A 3 52.70 -32.04 12.33
N LEU A 4 51.44 -32.45 12.28
CA LEU A 4 50.28 -31.67 12.72
C LEU A 4 50.21 -31.56 14.25
N ALA A 5 50.06 -30.34 14.77
CA ALA A 5 49.64 -30.10 16.15
C ALA A 5 48.11 -29.95 16.22
N ARG A 6 47.44 -30.75 17.05
CA ARG A 6 45.97 -30.85 17.11
C ARG A 6 45.46 -30.26 18.42
N ALA A 7 45.11 -28.96 18.42
CA ALA A 7 44.58 -28.27 19.60
C ALA A 7 43.17 -28.78 19.99
N SER A 8 42.89 -28.82 21.29
CA SER A 8 41.64 -29.36 21.85
C SER A 8 40.53 -28.32 22.00
N ARG A 9 39.28 -28.78 22.12
CA ARG A 9 38.09 -27.96 22.42
C ARG A 9 37.82 -27.91 23.93
N PRO A 10 37.54 -26.73 24.53
CA PRO A 10 36.74 -26.66 25.74
C PRO A 10 35.24 -26.77 25.40
N VAL A 11 34.47 -27.39 26.29
CA VAL A 11 33.00 -27.38 26.31
C VAL A 11 32.55 -26.60 27.54
N SER A 12 31.54 -25.75 27.41
CA SER A 12 30.84 -25.16 28.57
C SER A 12 29.33 -25.49 28.53
N ARG A 13 28.72 -25.53 29.72
CA ARG A 13 27.31 -25.80 29.99
C ARG A 13 26.81 -24.80 31.05
N GLY A 14 25.50 -24.62 31.16
CA GLY A 14 24.85 -23.65 32.05
C GLY A 14 24.23 -22.52 31.21
N CYS A 15 22.91 -22.40 31.01
CA CYS A 15 21.76 -22.52 31.91
C CYS A 15 21.78 -21.50 33.06
N ALA A 16 21.08 -20.38 32.84
CA ALA A 16 20.42 -19.59 33.86
C ALA A 16 19.05 -19.17 33.29
N ALA A 17 17.96 -19.45 34.03
CA ALA A 17 16.64 -18.94 33.69
C ALA A 17 16.42 -17.61 34.42
N CYS A 18 15.90 -16.60 33.73
CA CYS A 18 15.55 -15.32 34.32
C CYS A 18 14.04 -15.21 34.45
N GLU A 19 13.51 -15.50 35.64
CA GLU A 19 12.10 -15.35 35.95
C GLU A 19 11.73 -13.87 36.12
N PHE A 20 10.60 -13.46 35.55
CA PHE A 20 10.23 -12.04 35.45
C PHE A 20 9.41 -11.60 36.67
N SER A 21 10.09 -11.24 37.77
CA SER A 21 9.44 -10.82 39.01
C SER A 21 8.79 -9.45 38.88
N THR A 22 7.46 -9.39 38.99
CA THR A 22 6.69 -8.15 39.00
C THR A 22 6.61 -7.55 40.40
N SER A 23 7.22 -6.40 40.63
CA SER A 23 6.89 -5.51 41.74
C SER A 23 6.18 -4.26 41.20
N ALA A 24 5.10 -3.86 41.87
CA ALA A 24 4.35 -2.65 41.56
C ALA A 24 4.54 -1.66 42.71
N PHE A 25 4.78 -0.38 42.40
CA PHE A 25 4.79 0.71 43.37
C PHE A 25 3.85 1.82 42.93
N VAL A 26 3.14 2.41 43.89
CA VAL A 26 2.05 3.37 43.69
C VAL A 26 2.49 4.75 44.17
N ARG A 27 2.16 5.81 43.42
CA ARG A 27 1.95 7.15 43.99
C ARG A 27 0.97 7.99 43.15
N ALA A 28 0.60 9.16 43.67
CA ALA A 28 -0.71 9.77 43.45
C ALA A 28 -0.75 11.12 42.71
N VAL A 29 -1.97 11.48 42.34
CA VAL A 29 -2.55 12.71 41.72
C VAL A 29 -2.51 13.88 42.74
N PRO A 30 -2.39 15.20 42.38
CA PRO A 30 -3.53 16.04 41.93
C PRO A 30 -3.14 17.26 40.99
N PRO A 31 -3.93 18.36 40.81
CA PRO A 31 -4.72 18.55 39.57
C PRO A 31 -4.78 20.02 39.01
N SER A 32 -5.84 20.34 38.25
CA SER A 32 -6.27 21.68 37.72
C SER A 32 -5.46 22.21 36.51
N THR A 33 -6.00 22.90 35.48
CA THR A 33 -7.36 23.39 35.12
C THR A 33 -7.41 23.59 33.56
N SER A 34 -8.45 24.03 32.82
CA SER A 34 -9.84 24.50 33.08
C SER A 34 -10.72 24.47 31.81
N ALA A 35 -12.03 24.26 31.99
CA ALA A 35 -13.18 24.84 31.24
C ALA A 35 -13.21 24.91 29.69
N SER A 36 -14.18 24.18 29.09
CA SER A 36 -15.28 24.75 28.28
C SER A 36 -16.43 23.73 28.22
N ALA A 37 -17.67 24.18 28.01
CA ALA A 37 -18.91 23.39 28.18
C ALA A 37 -19.95 23.65 27.07
N ASP A 38 -21.17 23.14 27.29
CA ASP A 38 -22.40 23.24 26.46
C ASP A 38 -22.44 22.43 25.14
N GLY A 39 -23.54 21.75 24.78
CA GLY A 39 -24.80 21.57 25.52
C GLY A 39 -25.76 20.52 24.93
N SER A 40 -26.68 20.01 25.77
CA SER A 40 -27.77 19.05 25.53
C SER A 40 -28.71 19.39 24.35
N SER A 41 -29.40 18.50 23.62
CA SER A 41 -29.94 17.12 23.79
C SER A 41 -31.42 16.99 24.25
N SER A 42 -32.29 16.50 23.35
CA SER A 42 -33.70 16.06 23.55
C SER A 42 -34.19 15.39 22.24
N SER A 43 -35.27 14.59 22.13
CA SER A 43 -36.21 13.89 23.04
C SER A 43 -36.80 12.70 22.23
N THR A 44 -36.94 11.45 22.70
CA THR A 44 -37.84 10.89 23.74
C THR A 44 -39.35 11.18 23.57
N THR A 45 -40.13 10.10 23.46
CA THR A 45 -41.57 10.03 23.79
C THR A 45 -41.81 8.77 24.64
N ALA A 46 -42.80 8.79 25.54
CA ALA A 46 -42.90 7.81 26.64
C ALA A 46 -44.34 7.61 27.17
N ARG A 47 -44.56 6.50 27.90
CA ARG A 47 -45.64 6.27 28.88
C ARG A 47 -45.16 5.13 29.81
N SER A 48 -44.97 5.35 31.13
CA SER A 48 -45.95 5.26 32.24
C SER A 48 -46.46 3.82 32.46
N GLU A 49 -46.65 3.27 33.68
CA GLU A 49 -47.00 3.90 34.98
C GLU A 49 -46.19 3.35 36.20
N GLN A 50 -46.68 3.53 37.43
CA GLN A 50 -45.96 3.42 38.72
C GLN A 50 -46.26 2.13 39.53
N VAL A 51 -45.80 2.12 40.81
CA VAL A 51 -46.07 1.18 41.92
C VAL A 51 -45.25 -0.14 41.86
N GLY A 52 -44.67 -0.65 42.95
CA GLY A 52 -44.47 -0.09 44.30
C GLY A 52 -44.47 -1.15 45.41
N GLY A 53 -43.59 -1.00 46.41
CA GLY A 53 -43.75 -1.63 47.74
C GLY A 53 -43.14 -3.02 47.99
N SER A 54 -42.27 -3.04 49.01
CA SER A 54 -42.10 -4.13 49.99
C SER A 54 -41.40 -5.45 49.61
N SER A 55 -41.04 -6.18 50.66
CA SER A 55 -40.22 -7.38 50.69
C SER A 55 -41.03 -8.67 50.86
N SER A 56 -40.58 -9.76 50.24
CA SER A 56 -40.69 -11.12 50.81
C SER A 56 -39.71 -12.09 50.14
N ALA A 57 -39.01 -12.88 50.96
CA ALA A 57 -38.20 -13.98 50.49
C ALA A 57 -38.97 -15.30 50.65
N VAL A 58 -39.55 -15.81 49.55
CA VAL A 58 -40.05 -17.18 49.45
C VAL A 58 -39.58 -17.78 48.13
N GLY A 59 -38.94 -18.94 48.19
CA GLY A 59 -38.42 -19.61 47.01
C GLY A 59 -39.50 -20.38 46.26
N THR A 60 -39.66 -20.11 44.96
CA THR A 60 -40.27 -21.06 44.02
C THR A 60 -39.32 -21.29 42.85
N GLY A 61 -39.32 -22.52 42.31
CA GLY A 61 -38.30 -23.02 41.39
C GLY A 61 -38.37 -22.44 39.98
N ARG A 62 -38.01 -21.16 39.80
CA ARG A 62 -37.86 -20.55 38.47
C ARG A 62 -36.71 -21.22 37.73
N LYS A 63 -37.02 -22.23 36.91
CA LYS A 63 -36.09 -22.83 35.95
C LYS A 63 -35.43 -21.69 35.16
N LYS A 64 -34.13 -21.49 35.36
CA LYS A 64 -33.31 -20.65 34.47
C LYS A 64 -33.24 -21.39 33.14
N ASN A 65 -34.15 -21.07 32.23
CA ASN A 65 -34.06 -21.49 30.83
C ASN A 65 -32.67 -21.05 30.34
N ASN A 66 -31.81 -22.03 30.08
CA ASN A 66 -30.36 -21.85 30.13
C ASN A 66 -29.82 -21.19 28.86
N ALA A 67 -30.15 -19.92 28.66
CA ALA A 67 -29.89 -19.13 27.46
C ALA A 67 -28.41 -18.70 27.32
N GLN A 68 -27.46 -19.60 27.59
CA GLN A 68 -26.03 -19.43 27.30
C GLN A 68 -25.32 -20.67 26.68
N PRO A 69 -25.93 -21.44 25.76
CA PRO A 69 -25.24 -22.55 25.08
C PRO A 69 -24.16 -22.07 24.08
N ALA A 70 -24.19 -20.80 23.67
CA ALA A 70 -23.21 -20.23 22.74
C ALA A 70 -21.84 -20.01 23.42
N LEU A 71 -21.83 -19.42 24.62
CA LEU A 71 -20.60 -19.14 25.37
C LEU A 71 -19.90 -20.42 25.82
N THR A 72 -20.63 -21.48 26.19
CA THR A 72 -20.03 -22.77 26.58
C THR A 72 -19.32 -23.44 25.40
N ASN A 73 -19.93 -23.43 24.21
CA ASN A 73 -19.32 -24.00 23.00
C ASN A 73 -18.10 -23.18 22.52
N TYR A 74 -18.17 -21.85 22.53
CA TYR A 74 -17.03 -21.00 22.20
C TYR A 74 -15.88 -21.15 23.21
N ALA A 75 -16.18 -21.19 24.52
CA ALA A 75 -15.18 -21.41 25.56
C ALA A 75 -14.59 -22.84 25.53
N LYS A 76 -15.33 -23.83 25.01
CA LYS A 76 -14.79 -25.17 24.72
C LYS A 76 -13.79 -25.10 23.54
N TRP A 77 -14.18 -24.49 22.42
CA TRP A 77 -13.31 -24.32 21.25
C TRP A 77 -12.02 -23.56 21.58
N LEU A 78 -12.09 -22.45 22.33
CA LEU A 78 -10.92 -21.71 22.82
C LEU A 78 -9.96 -22.54 23.70
N ARG A 79 -10.44 -23.66 24.28
CA ARG A 79 -9.65 -24.59 25.11
C ARG A 79 -9.22 -25.84 24.36
N THR A 80 -9.68 -26.07 23.13
CA THR A 80 -9.18 -27.11 22.23
C THR A 80 -8.50 -26.44 21.04
N ASP A 81 -9.18 -26.33 19.91
CA ASP A 81 -8.62 -26.00 18.60
C ASP A 81 -8.23 -24.51 18.52
N GLY A 82 -8.86 -23.65 19.32
CA GLY A 82 -8.54 -22.24 19.45
C GLY A 82 -7.18 -21.96 20.13
N ILE A 83 -6.62 -22.90 20.90
CA ILE A 83 -5.34 -22.71 21.60
C ILE A 83 -4.20 -22.47 20.61
N GLN A 84 -4.21 -23.13 19.45
CA GLN A 84 -3.14 -23.02 18.46
C GLN A 84 -3.00 -21.60 17.86
N PHE A 85 -4.07 -20.80 17.91
CA PHE A 85 -4.11 -19.42 17.42
C PHE A 85 -3.78 -18.37 18.49
N LYS A 86 -3.59 -18.78 19.75
CA LYS A 86 -3.27 -17.86 20.87
C LYS A 86 -1.86 -17.23 20.75
N ARG A 87 -0.98 -17.79 19.94
CA ARG A 87 0.38 -17.30 19.66
C ARG A 87 0.69 -17.44 18.16
N PRO A 88 1.59 -16.61 17.59
CA PRO A 88 2.07 -16.79 16.23
C PRO A 88 2.94 -18.05 16.09
N ARG A 89 3.08 -18.57 14.87
CA ARG A 89 3.77 -19.84 14.59
C ARG A 89 5.26 -19.60 14.31
N THR A 90 6.14 -20.28 15.04
CA THR A 90 7.60 -20.04 15.01
C THR A 90 8.32 -20.67 13.81
N ASP A 91 7.65 -21.53 13.03
CA ASP A 91 8.20 -22.17 11.82
C ASP A 91 8.30 -21.21 10.61
N GLY A 92 7.93 -19.94 10.77
CA GLY A 92 7.93 -18.94 9.71
C GLY A 92 6.91 -19.28 8.62
N GLN A 93 5.68 -19.56 9.04
CA GLN A 93 4.49 -19.70 8.20
C GLN A 93 3.32 -18.97 8.89
N PRO A 94 2.38 -18.38 8.14
CA PRO A 94 1.27 -17.67 8.73
C PRO A 94 0.30 -18.63 9.43
N ASN A 95 -0.20 -18.25 10.60
CA ASN A 95 -1.08 -19.09 11.42
C ASN A 95 -2.56 -18.93 11.00
N TRP A 96 -2.90 -19.37 9.79
CA TRP A 96 -4.26 -19.32 9.24
C TRP A 96 -5.14 -20.47 9.75
N ILE A 97 -6.46 -20.25 9.74
CA ILE A 97 -7.47 -21.23 10.16
C ILE A 97 -7.54 -22.44 9.20
N GLY A 98 -7.11 -22.27 7.95
CA GLY A 98 -6.98 -23.32 6.95
C GLY A 98 -5.88 -23.02 5.94
N SER A 99 -5.97 -23.60 4.73
CA SER A 99 -5.02 -23.37 3.63
C SER A 99 -5.04 -21.95 3.05
N SER A 100 -6.10 -21.18 3.34
CA SER A 100 -6.23 -19.74 3.12
C SER A 100 -6.60 -19.05 4.46
N PRO A 101 -6.34 -17.73 4.62
CA PRO A 101 -6.78 -16.99 5.80
C PRO A 101 -8.30 -16.98 5.97
N PHE A 102 -9.06 -17.10 4.87
CA PHE A 102 -10.51 -17.21 4.85
C PHE A 102 -10.91 -18.52 4.18
N PRO A 103 -11.48 -19.51 4.89
CA PRO A 103 -11.89 -20.78 4.31
C PRO A 103 -12.91 -20.64 3.17
N GLY A 104 -13.83 -19.67 3.28
CA GLY A 104 -14.81 -19.34 2.23
C GLY A 104 -14.24 -18.57 1.03
N ASN A 105 -12.95 -18.23 1.02
CA ASN A 105 -12.29 -17.58 -0.12
C ASN A 105 -10.87 -18.16 -0.33
N PRO A 106 -10.74 -19.28 -1.07
CA PRO A 106 -9.46 -19.92 -1.34
C PRO A 106 -8.59 -19.19 -2.38
N SER A 107 -9.11 -18.14 -3.04
CA SER A 107 -8.35 -17.33 -4.01
C SER A 107 -7.59 -16.18 -3.32
N PHE A 108 -8.09 -15.65 -2.21
CA PHE A 108 -7.38 -14.66 -1.41
C PHE A 108 -6.24 -15.30 -0.62
N ARG A 109 -5.05 -15.28 -1.21
CA ARG A 109 -3.79 -15.75 -0.62
C ARG A 109 -2.81 -14.57 -0.53
N PRO A 110 -2.76 -13.85 0.59
CA PRO A 110 -1.89 -12.69 0.72
C PRO A 110 -0.42 -13.15 0.73
N ALA A 111 0.40 -12.53 -0.12
CA ALA A 111 1.82 -12.82 -0.18
C ALA A 111 2.52 -12.39 1.12
N THR A 112 3.48 -13.21 1.58
CA THR A 112 4.34 -12.90 2.73
C THR A 112 4.98 -11.52 2.54
N PRO A 113 4.99 -10.63 3.55
CA PRO A 113 5.64 -9.33 3.41
C PRO A 113 7.17 -9.48 3.43
N LEU A 114 7.87 -8.50 2.85
CA LEU A 114 9.34 -8.44 2.88
C LEU A 114 9.84 -8.40 4.33
N SER A 115 10.95 -9.10 4.61
CA SER A 115 11.61 -9.03 5.91
C SER A 115 12.32 -7.69 6.13
N GLU A 116 12.37 -7.22 7.38
CA GLU A 116 13.12 -6.03 7.79
C GLU A 116 14.59 -6.08 7.31
N LEU A 117 15.21 -7.25 7.43
CA LEU A 117 16.56 -7.54 6.96
C LEU A 117 16.69 -7.29 5.44
N THR A 118 15.70 -7.71 4.65
CA THR A 118 15.65 -7.47 3.20
C THR A 118 15.42 -5.99 2.87
N LYS A 119 14.51 -5.31 3.58
CA LYS A 119 14.27 -3.85 3.43
C LYS A 119 15.56 -3.06 3.67
N ASN A 120 16.32 -3.42 4.72
CA ASN A 120 17.60 -2.81 5.04
C ASN A 120 18.69 -3.13 3.98
N ARG A 121 18.77 -4.37 3.47
CA ARG A 121 19.68 -4.72 2.36
C ARG A 121 19.39 -3.92 1.09
N ILE A 122 18.13 -3.75 0.71
CA ILE A 122 17.71 -2.93 -0.45
C ILE A 122 18.17 -1.48 -0.26
N PHE A 123 17.87 -0.88 0.90
CA PHE A 123 18.19 0.52 1.18
C PHE A 123 19.71 0.80 1.23
N VAL A 124 20.50 -0.07 1.87
CA VAL A 124 21.98 0.06 1.88
C VAL A 124 22.55 -0.13 0.48
N SER A 125 22.00 -1.05 -0.32
CA SER A 125 22.41 -1.25 -1.71
C SER A 125 22.09 -0.02 -2.58
N PHE A 126 20.95 0.63 -2.36
CA PHE A 126 20.57 1.89 -2.98
C PHE A 126 21.53 3.03 -2.61
N GLN A 127 21.79 3.25 -1.31
CA GLN A 127 22.73 4.28 -0.85
C GLN A 127 24.14 4.09 -1.42
N ASN A 128 24.65 2.86 -1.45
CA ASN A 128 25.97 2.57 -2.01
C ASN A 128 26.01 2.83 -3.52
N LYS A 129 24.97 2.44 -4.27
CA LYS A 129 24.85 2.77 -5.70
C LYS A 129 24.74 4.27 -5.94
N LEU A 130 24.02 5.02 -5.10
CA LEU A 130 23.90 6.47 -5.21
C LEU A 130 25.25 7.17 -5.00
N ARG A 131 26.05 6.75 -4.01
CA ARG A 131 27.42 7.26 -3.82
C ARG A 131 28.32 6.97 -5.03
N GLN A 132 28.30 5.75 -5.56
CA GLN A 132 29.03 5.38 -6.77
C GLN A 132 28.55 6.15 -8.01
N ASN A 133 27.28 6.56 -8.04
CA ASN A 133 26.71 7.33 -9.15
C ASN A 133 27.21 8.77 -9.18
N LEU A 134 27.43 9.37 -8.01
CA LEU A 134 28.01 10.72 -7.86
C LEU A 134 29.50 10.78 -8.24
N GLN A 135 30.16 9.63 -8.38
CA GLN A 135 31.59 9.50 -8.75
C GLN A 135 31.80 9.11 -10.22
N ARG A 136 30.76 9.18 -11.07
CA ARG A 136 30.84 8.87 -12.50
C ARG A 136 30.66 10.11 -13.36
N ASP A 137 31.46 10.20 -14.42
CA ASP A 137 31.37 11.24 -15.46
C ASP A 137 29.99 11.29 -16.12
N ARG A 138 29.29 10.14 -16.15
CA ARG A 138 27.90 10.02 -16.61
C ARG A 138 27.02 9.38 -15.53
N PRO A 139 26.26 10.15 -14.74
CA PRO A 139 25.36 9.59 -13.75
C PRO A 139 24.18 8.85 -14.40
N LEU A 140 23.83 7.69 -13.84
CA LEU A 140 22.60 6.95 -14.14
C LEU A 140 21.40 7.68 -13.52
N SER A 141 20.24 7.60 -14.20
CA SER A 141 18.96 7.95 -13.59
C SER A 141 18.67 7.03 -12.38
N GLU A 142 18.08 7.59 -11.34
CA GLU A 142 17.59 6.82 -10.18
C GLU A 142 16.68 5.66 -10.59
N LEU A 143 15.86 5.84 -11.63
CA LEU A 143 14.97 4.80 -12.17
C LEU A 143 15.75 3.59 -12.70
N ALA A 144 16.97 3.77 -13.21
CA ALA A 144 17.85 2.68 -13.62
C ALA A 144 18.42 1.92 -12.42
N ILE A 145 18.82 2.64 -11.36
CA ILE A 145 19.27 2.06 -10.09
C ILE A 145 18.14 1.25 -9.44
N VAL A 146 16.92 1.80 -9.38
CA VAL A 146 15.72 1.11 -8.87
C VAL A 146 15.39 -0.13 -9.70
N ARG A 147 15.49 -0.06 -11.04
CA ARG A 147 15.28 -1.23 -11.92
C ARG A 147 16.32 -2.32 -11.67
N GLU A 148 17.59 -1.97 -11.49
CA GLU A 148 18.64 -2.94 -11.20
C GLU A 148 18.40 -3.62 -9.83
N LEU A 149 17.96 -2.88 -8.82
CA LEU A 149 17.60 -3.43 -7.51
C LEU A 149 16.34 -4.31 -7.58
N ALA A 150 15.32 -3.89 -8.33
CA ALA A 150 14.11 -4.68 -8.59
C ALA A 150 14.46 -6.04 -9.22
N ASN A 151 15.27 -6.03 -10.30
CA ASN A 151 15.75 -7.25 -10.96
C ASN A 151 16.61 -8.11 -10.03
N ARG A 152 17.49 -7.51 -9.22
CA ARG A 152 18.36 -8.24 -8.28
C ARG A 152 17.59 -8.94 -7.15
N HIS A 153 16.47 -8.36 -6.71
CA HIS A 153 15.67 -8.90 -5.61
C HIS A 153 14.39 -9.62 -6.08
N GLN A 154 14.05 -9.58 -7.37
CA GLN A 154 12.82 -10.10 -7.98
C GLN A 154 11.54 -9.50 -7.37
N ILE A 155 11.54 -8.18 -7.17
CA ILE A 155 10.47 -7.39 -6.54
C ILE A 155 9.99 -6.32 -7.54
N ALA A 156 8.69 -5.94 -7.51
CA ALA A 156 8.16 -4.86 -8.35
C ALA A 156 8.91 -3.53 -8.14
N MET A 157 9.08 -2.73 -9.21
CA MET A 157 9.83 -1.47 -9.13
C MET A 157 9.18 -0.50 -8.15
N ASP A 158 7.85 -0.42 -8.13
CA ASP A 158 7.14 0.48 -7.22
C ASP A 158 7.20 0.01 -5.75
N ARG A 159 7.28 -1.30 -5.50
CA ARG A 159 7.55 -1.83 -4.15
C ARG A 159 8.98 -1.50 -3.69
N VAL A 160 9.98 -1.52 -4.58
CA VAL A 160 11.35 -1.07 -4.26
C VAL A 160 11.39 0.43 -3.93
N LYS A 161 10.72 1.29 -4.73
CA LYS A 161 10.58 2.73 -4.42
C LYS A 161 9.95 2.97 -3.05
N ALA A 162 8.86 2.25 -2.74
CA ALA A 162 8.17 2.36 -1.46
C ALA A 162 9.07 1.95 -0.28
N VAL A 163 9.84 0.86 -0.40
CA VAL A 163 10.82 0.44 0.61
C VAL A 163 11.89 1.52 0.84
N ILE A 164 12.42 2.14 -0.22
CA ILE A 164 13.42 3.20 -0.12
C ILE A 164 12.84 4.43 0.61
N ARG A 165 11.65 4.90 0.21
CA ARG A 165 10.98 6.05 0.83
C ARG A 165 10.66 5.82 2.31
N LEU A 166 10.11 4.65 2.66
CA LEU A 166 9.79 4.32 4.05
C LEU A 166 11.05 4.16 4.91
N LYS A 167 12.19 3.75 4.33
CA LYS A 167 13.47 3.68 5.04
C LYS A 167 14.12 5.05 5.23
N ALA A 168 13.99 5.98 4.30
CA ALA A 168 14.39 7.38 4.49
C ALA A 168 13.62 8.03 5.66
N LEU A 169 12.29 7.95 5.64
CA LEU A 169 11.42 8.44 6.73
C LEU A 169 11.75 7.77 8.07
N SER A 170 12.06 6.48 8.08
CA SER A 170 12.50 5.77 9.29
C SER A 170 13.89 6.21 9.81
N LEU A 171 14.71 6.91 9.02
CA LEU A 171 15.94 7.56 9.51
C LEU A 171 15.67 8.98 9.99
N GLU A 172 14.84 9.76 9.28
CA GLU A 172 14.37 11.08 9.71
C GLU A 172 13.73 10.99 11.11
N PHE A 173 12.89 9.98 11.35
CA PHE A 173 12.27 9.76 12.66
C PHE A 173 13.30 9.48 13.76
N LYS A 174 14.39 8.76 13.47
CA LYS A 174 15.49 8.55 14.44
C LYS A 174 16.26 9.84 14.72
N GLN A 175 16.52 10.64 13.69
CA GLN A 175 17.19 11.95 13.82
C GLN A 175 16.35 12.92 14.65
N ASN A 176 15.02 12.87 14.51
CA ASN A 176 14.05 13.62 15.30
C ASN A 176 13.79 13.03 16.70
N GLY A 177 14.52 11.99 17.13
CA GLY A 177 14.37 11.35 18.44
C GLY A 177 13.07 10.55 18.65
N LEU A 178 12.27 10.31 17.59
CA LEU A 178 10.99 9.62 17.69
C LEU A 178 11.19 8.10 17.88
N PRO A 179 10.57 7.49 18.91
CA PRO A 179 10.74 6.06 19.19
C PRO A 179 10.06 5.20 18.11
N LEU A 180 10.85 4.33 17.47
CA LEU A 180 10.34 3.38 16.46
C LEU A 180 9.77 2.13 17.13
N GLN A 181 8.59 1.68 16.66
CA GLN A 181 7.85 0.55 17.20
C GLN A 181 8.41 -0.82 16.75
N THR A 182 9.70 -1.06 17.01
CA THR A 182 10.45 -2.25 16.54
C THR A 182 9.86 -3.57 17.04
N THR A 183 9.52 -3.67 18.32
CA THR A 183 8.96 -4.88 18.94
C THR A 183 7.63 -5.31 18.29
N PHE A 184 6.77 -4.35 17.92
CA PHE A 184 5.53 -4.62 17.21
C PHE A 184 5.79 -5.08 15.77
N ARG A 185 6.70 -4.42 15.04
CA ARG A 185 7.15 -4.86 13.72
C ARG A 185 7.65 -6.31 13.76
N ASP A 186 8.46 -6.65 14.75
CA ASP A 186 9.08 -7.98 14.86
C ASP A 186 8.04 -9.06 15.21
N GLY A 187 7.07 -8.74 16.09
CA GLY A 187 5.90 -9.58 16.34
C GLY A 187 4.99 -9.76 15.11
N MET A 188 4.83 -8.73 14.29
CA MET A 188 4.05 -8.79 13.04
C MET A 188 4.76 -9.57 11.94
N GLU A 189 6.08 -9.43 11.79
CA GLU A 189 6.87 -10.25 10.86
C GLU A 189 6.81 -11.73 11.27
N LEU A 190 6.87 -12.06 12.57
CA LEU A 190 6.65 -13.41 13.07
C LEU A 190 5.22 -13.92 12.78
N ALA A 191 4.18 -13.14 13.07
CA ALA A 191 2.78 -13.54 12.87
C ALA A 191 2.40 -13.76 11.39
N LEU A 192 3.02 -13.01 10.47
CA LEU A 192 2.83 -13.14 9.03
C LEU A 192 3.76 -14.18 8.37
N GLY A 193 4.49 -14.97 9.16
CA GLY A 193 5.33 -16.06 8.67
C GLY A 193 6.60 -15.62 7.95
N VAL A 194 7.11 -14.42 8.25
CA VAL A 194 8.32 -13.88 7.61
C VAL A 194 9.56 -14.62 8.13
N ARG A 195 10.32 -15.22 7.21
CA ARG A 195 11.57 -15.93 7.53
C ARG A 195 12.79 -15.03 7.30
N ALA A 196 13.48 -14.64 8.36
CA ALA A 196 14.63 -13.72 8.30
C ALA A 196 15.73 -14.15 7.32
N ASN A 197 15.99 -15.46 7.21
CA ASN A 197 17.09 -16.03 6.42
C ASN A 197 16.67 -16.52 5.03
N GLN A 198 15.38 -16.65 4.74
CA GLN A 198 14.93 -17.05 3.41
C GLN A 198 14.60 -15.82 2.59
N SER A 199 15.31 -15.65 1.47
CA SER A 199 14.71 -15.02 0.30
C SER A 199 13.65 -15.97 -0.27
N THR A 200 12.55 -16.16 0.47
CA THR A 200 11.33 -16.74 -0.09
C THR A 200 10.98 -15.89 -1.28
N ALA A 201 11.03 -16.47 -2.48
CA ALA A 201 10.83 -15.73 -3.71
C ALA A 201 9.38 -15.25 -3.77
N ILE A 202 9.14 -14.04 -3.27
CA ILE A 202 7.97 -13.24 -3.59
C ILE A 202 8.22 -12.77 -5.02
N THR A 203 8.09 -13.70 -5.97
CA THR A 203 8.21 -13.44 -7.41
C THR A 203 6.98 -12.66 -7.83
N GLU A 204 6.95 -11.39 -7.47
CA GLU A 204 6.05 -10.41 -8.04
C GLU A 204 6.27 -10.42 -9.56
N PRO A 205 5.20 -10.43 -10.37
CA PRO A 205 5.35 -10.25 -11.81
C PRO A 205 5.93 -8.85 -12.03
N VAL A 206 7.22 -8.78 -12.37
CA VAL A 206 7.91 -7.52 -12.64
C VAL A 206 7.13 -6.78 -13.73
N GLU A 207 6.83 -5.50 -13.47
CA GLU A 207 5.67 -4.78 -14.01
C GLU A 207 5.67 -4.56 -15.54
N GLY A 208 6.69 -5.05 -16.26
CA GLY A 208 6.70 -5.17 -17.71
C GLY A 208 5.84 -6.31 -18.27
N ASN A 209 5.54 -7.36 -17.49
CA ASN A 209 4.69 -8.48 -17.91
C ASN A 209 3.29 -8.45 -17.26
N VAL A 210 2.73 -7.25 -17.05
CA VAL A 210 1.28 -7.11 -17.15
C VAL A 210 0.93 -7.45 -18.59
N GLU A 211 0.31 -8.61 -18.81
CA GLU A 211 -0.31 -8.95 -20.09
C GLU A 211 -1.15 -7.75 -20.54
N ARG A 212 -0.69 -7.02 -21.57
CA ARG A 212 -1.56 -6.17 -22.37
C ARG A 212 -2.47 -7.12 -23.14
N ARG A 213 -3.44 -7.69 -22.45
CA ARG A 213 -4.45 -8.57 -23.01
C ARG A 213 -5.04 -7.85 -24.20
N ALA A 214 -4.68 -8.31 -25.40
CA ALA A 214 -5.44 -8.00 -26.60
C ALA A 214 -6.91 -8.21 -26.20
N GLY A 215 -7.71 -7.14 -26.36
CA GLY A 215 -8.90 -6.95 -25.51
C GLY A 215 -9.80 -8.18 -25.52
N ARG A 216 -10.52 -8.44 -24.42
CA ARG A 216 -11.32 -9.67 -24.18
C ARG A 216 -12.29 -10.10 -25.31
N HIS A 217 -12.48 -9.26 -26.32
CA HIS A 217 -13.01 -9.60 -27.62
C HIS A 217 -12.14 -10.67 -28.30
N GLN A 218 -12.70 -11.87 -28.46
CA GLN A 218 -12.15 -12.85 -29.40
C GLN A 218 -12.22 -12.23 -30.80
N VAL A 219 -11.07 -12.11 -31.47
CA VAL A 219 -11.00 -11.61 -32.85
C VAL A 219 -11.09 -12.81 -33.78
N PHE A 220 -12.25 -13.00 -34.39
CA PHE A 220 -12.44 -13.94 -35.48
C PHE A 220 -12.00 -13.24 -36.77
N GLU A 221 -10.95 -13.74 -37.42
CA GLU A 221 -10.56 -13.33 -38.77
C GLU A 221 -11.35 -14.20 -39.77
N MET A 222 -11.98 -13.56 -40.77
CA MET A 222 -12.59 -14.28 -41.88
C MET A 222 -11.50 -14.51 -42.94
N TYR A 223 -11.35 -15.75 -43.38
CA TYR A 223 -10.43 -16.14 -44.44
C TYR A 223 -11.23 -16.43 -45.72
N ASP A 224 -10.89 -15.76 -46.82
CA ASP A 224 -11.38 -16.10 -48.16
C ASP A 224 -10.48 -17.17 -48.76
N GLU A 225 -10.97 -18.41 -48.83
CA GLU A 225 -10.20 -19.58 -49.30
C GLU A 225 -9.79 -19.47 -50.78
N GLU A 226 -10.54 -18.69 -51.58
CA GLU A 226 -10.32 -18.51 -53.03
C GLU A 226 -9.25 -17.44 -53.36
N ALA A 227 -8.83 -16.61 -52.40
CA ALA A 227 -7.99 -15.44 -52.63
C ALA A 227 -6.48 -15.61 -52.29
N GLY A 228 -6.11 -16.73 -51.63
CA GLY A 228 -4.72 -17.11 -51.33
C GLY A 228 -4.03 -16.29 -50.22
N ASP A 229 -4.05 -16.81 -48.98
CA ASP A 229 -3.16 -16.52 -47.83
C ASP A 229 -2.86 -15.05 -47.45
N GLY A 230 -3.62 -14.10 -47.99
CA GLY A 230 -3.40 -12.66 -47.83
C GLY A 230 -4.08 -12.02 -46.62
N ALA A 231 -3.70 -12.39 -45.39
CA ALA A 231 -4.29 -11.92 -44.12
C ALA A 231 -4.62 -10.41 -44.11
N ILE A 232 -5.92 -10.10 -44.20
CA ILE A 232 -6.45 -8.74 -44.41
C ILE A 232 -6.05 -7.81 -43.25
N LEU A 233 -5.92 -8.38 -42.05
CA LEU A 233 -5.58 -7.68 -40.82
C LEU A 233 -4.19 -7.01 -40.87
N LEU A 234 -3.22 -7.57 -41.63
CA LEU A 234 -1.91 -6.94 -41.85
C LEU A 234 -2.03 -5.62 -42.62
N LYS A 235 -2.79 -5.61 -43.72
CA LYS A 235 -3.02 -4.40 -44.55
C LYS A 235 -3.65 -3.28 -43.71
N ILE A 236 -4.60 -3.62 -42.83
CA ILE A 236 -5.25 -2.68 -41.91
C ILE A 236 -4.28 -2.15 -40.82
N GLN A 237 -3.35 -2.99 -40.33
CA GLN A 237 -2.33 -2.54 -39.37
C GLN A 237 -1.31 -1.60 -40.03
N GLU A 238 -0.83 -1.93 -41.23
CA GLU A 238 0.05 -1.06 -42.01
C GLU A 238 -0.59 0.30 -42.29
N GLU A 239 -1.86 0.33 -42.69
CA GLU A 239 -2.54 1.59 -42.99
C GLU A 239 -2.67 2.46 -41.73
N LYS A 240 -2.97 1.84 -40.58
CA LYS A 240 -2.97 2.53 -39.26
C LYS A 240 -1.58 3.02 -38.87
N ALA A 241 -0.50 2.31 -39.22
CA ALA A 241 0.87 2.76 -39.00
C ALA A 241 1.22 3.96 -39.90
N LYS A 242 0.88 3.91 -41.19
CA LYS A 242 1.05 5.00 -42.17
C LYS A 242 0.29 6.27 -41.74
N ARG A 243 -0.97 6.12 -41.29
CA ARG A 243 -1.78 7.22 -40.72
C ARG A 243 -1.17 7.83 -39.45
N ARG A 244 -0.55 7.02 -38.58
CA ARG A 244 0.17 7.52 -37.38
C ARG A 244 1.46 8.25 -37.74
N ALA A 245 2.27 7.72 -38.64
CA ALA A 245 3.51 8.36 -39.10
C ALA A 245 3.23 9.77 -39.66
N ASN A 246 2.19 9.94 -40.47
CA ASN A 246 1.76 11.27 -40.92
C ASN A 246 1.31 12.18 -39.77
N ALA A 247 0.57 11.67 -38.78
CA ALA A 247 0.11 12.45 -37.64
C ALA A 247 1.24 12.92 -36.71
N ASP A 248 2.31 12.12 -36.55
CA ASP A 248 3.48 12.51 -35.76
C ASP A 248 4.47 13.36 -36.57
N ALA A 249 4.56 13.20 -37.90
CA ALA A 249 5.24 14.16 -38.77
C ALA A 249 4.57 15.56 -38.72
N LEU A 250 3.24 15.61 -38.67
CA LEU A 250 2.45 16.83 -38.45
C LEU A 250 2.59 17.43 -37.03
N ARG A 251 3.27 16.73 -36.11
CA ARG A 251 3.68 17.27 -34.79
C ARG A 251 5.14 17.72 -34.78
N ALA A 252 6.01 17.02 -35.50
CA ALA A 252 7.42 17.36 -35.65
C ALA A 252 7.64 18.72 -36.35
N SER A 253 6.65 19.22 -37.10
CA SER A 253 6.65 20.54 -37.74
C SER A 253 6.48 21.75 -36.79
N GLY A 254 6.49 21.54 -35.46
CA GLY A 254 6.93 22.56 -34.49
C GLY A 254 5.99 23.72 -34.17
N ILE A 255 4.74 23.73 -34.63
CA ILE A 255 3.77 24.83 -34.41
C ILE A 255 3.16 24.80 -32.99
N LEU A 256 3.99 24.62 -31.95
CA LEU A 256 3.50 24.32 -30.59
C LEU A 256 4.35 24.81 -29.39
N GLU A 257 5.28 25.75 -29.58
CA GLU A 257 5.91 26.47 -28.45
C GLU A 257 5.14 27.75 -28.08
N GLY A 258 4.14 27.61 -27.21
CA GLY A 258 3.48 28.76 -26.58
C GLY A 258 4.38 29.39 -25.52
N LYS A 259 4.93 30.58 -25.80
CA LYS A 259 5.74 31.34 -24.83
C LYS A 259 4.85 31.80 -23.66
N PRO A 260 5.23 31.55 -22.38
CA PRO A 260 4.48 32.05 -21.24
C PRO A 260 4.66 33.57 -21.11
N LEU A 261 3.61 34.33 -21.42
CA LEU A 261 3.58 35.79 -21.29
C LEU A 261 3.02 36.19 -19.92
N ALA A 262 3.86 36.86 -19.13
CA ALA A 262 3.57 37.45 -17.81
C ALA A 262 3.01 36.49 -16.72
N VAL A 263 3.86 36.17 -15.73
CA VAL A 263 3.40 35.75 -14.41
C VAL A 263 2.91 36.99 -13.66
N VAL A 264 1.63 37.06 -13.33
CA VAL A 264 1.07 38.22 -12.61
C VAL A 264 1.25 38.01 -11.10
N GLU A 265 1.93 38.96 -10.47
CA GLU A 265 2.18 38.98 -9.02
C GLU A 265 0.87 39.19 -8.24
N PRO A 266 0.59 38.42 -7.17
CA PRO A 266 -0.63 38.58 -6.39
C PRO A 266 -0.53 39.84 -5.51
N VAL A 267 -1.35 40.85 -5.83
CA VAL A 267 -1.42 42.17 -5.16
C VAL A 267 -1.76 42.09 -3.65
N ARG A 268 -2.12 40.90 -3.13
CA ARG A 268 -2.35 40.67 -1.69
C ARG A 268 -1.76 39.32 -1.27
N PRO A 269 -1.13 39.22 -0.08
CA PRO A 269 -0.65 37.95 0.45
C PRO A 269 -1.79 36.95 0.65
N GLY A 270 -1.48 35.65 0.54
CA GLY A 270 -2.43 34.56 0.77
C GLY A 270 -3.29 34.13 -0.44
N ARG A 271 -3.17 34.78 -1.60
CA ARG A 271 -3.75 34.25 -2.86
C ARG A 271 -2.73 33.47 -3.70
N PRO A 272 -3.14 32.39 -4.40
CA PRO A 272 -2.26 31.68 -5.32
C PRO A 272 -1.85 32.58 -6.49
N ARG A 273 -0.60 32.42 -6.97
CA ARG A 273 -0.11 33.10 -8.19
C ARG A 273 -0.88 32.56 -9.40
N LEU A 274 -1.28 33.45 -10.30
CA LEU A 274 -1.96 33.09 -11.56
C LEU A 274 -1.00 33.27 -12.73
N SER A 275 -0.73 32.18 -13.44
CA SER A 275 -0.02 32.18 -14.72
C SER A 275 -1.02 32.06 -15.86
N VAL A 276 -1.18 33.12 -16.65
CA VAL A 276 -1.93 33.05 -17.91
C VAL A 276 -0.99 32.46 -18.96
N LEU A 277 -1.48 31.49 -19.74
CA LEU A 277 -0.79 30.99 -20.92
C LEU A 277 -1.55 31.47 -22.15
N ASP A 278 -0.87 32.17 -23.05
CA ASP A 278 -1.42 32.45 -24.36
C ASP A 278 -1.54 31.13 -25.14
N ILE A 279 -2.75 30.84 -25.59
CA ILE A 279 -3.10 29.64 -26.35
C ILE A 279 -3.46 29.96 -27.80
N THR A 280 -3.42 31.24 -28.21
CA THR A 280 -3.69 31.65 -29.60
C THR A 280 -2.74 30.95 -30.58
N GLY A 281 -3.23 30.64 -31.78
CA GLY A 281 -2.48 29.89 -32.80
C GLY A 281 -2.26 28.40 -32.50
N THR A 282 -2.16 27.97 -31.24
CA THR A 282 -1.96 26.56 -30.84
C THR A 282 -3.16 25.69 -31.24
N PRO A 283 -2.99 24.37 -31.49
CA PRO A 283 -4.11 23.48 -31.78
C PRO A 283 -5.12 23.40 -30.62
N LYS A 284 -4.69 23.53 -29.35
CA LYS A 284 -5.60 23.62 -28.20
C LYS A 284 -6.47 24.88 -28.27
N GLY A 285 -5.89 26.03 -28.60
CA GLY A 285 -6.61 27.27 -28.87
C GLY A 285 -7.61 27.10 -30.01
N ARG A 286 -7.19 26.53 -31.14
CA ARG A 286 -8.08 26.28 -32.29
C ARG A 286 -9.26 25.36 -31.95
N THR A 287 -9.07 24.30 -31.16
CA THR A 287 -10.17 23.44 -30.70
C THR A 287 -11.13 24.21 -29.78
N LEU A 288 -10.62 25.05 -28.88
CA LEU A 288 -11.46 25.90 -28.03
C LEU A 288 -12.23 26.93 -28.85
N GLU A 289 -11.58 27.64 -29.79
CA GLU A 289 -12.23 28.54 -30.75
C GLU A 289 -13.34 27.84 -31.54
N GLN A 290 -13.12 26.61 -32.00
CA GLN A 290 -14.13 25.81 -32.68
C GLN A 290 -15.34 25.52 -31.76
N THR A 291 -15.12 25.11 -30.51
CA THR A 291 -16.24 24.93 -29.56
C THR A 291 -16.99 26.23 -29.31
N TYR A 292 -16.30 27.36 -29.06
CA TYR A 292 -16.92 28.67 -28.88
C TYR A 292 -17.70 29.15 -30.10
N ARG A 293 -17.17 28.95 -31.32
CA ARG A 293 -17.90 29.25 -32.57
C ARG A 293 -19.17 28.41 -32.71
N ASN A 294 -19.14 27.15 -32.27
CA ASN A 294 -20.26 26.22 -32.41
C ASN A 294 -21.33 26.30 -31.31
N LEU A 295 -21.13 27.06 -30.22
CA LEU A 295 -22.16 27.26 -29.20
C LEU A 295 -23.43 27.94 -29.77
N PRO A 296 -24.65 27.52 -29.38
CA PRO A 296 -25.89 28.19 -29.77
C PRO A 296 -25.95 29.62 -29.23
N LYS A 297 -26.57 30.54 -29.98
CA LYS A 297 -26.53 31.99 -29.71
C LYS A 297 -26.95 32.37 -28.28
N ALA A 298 -27.95 31.69 -27.72
CA ALA A 298 -28.43 31.93 -26.34
C ALA A 298 -27.35 31.75 -25.26
N ASN A 299 -26.41 30.81 -25.43
CA ASN A 299 -25.34 30.58 -24.45
C ASN A 299 -24.16 31.54 -24.61
N LYS A 300 -24.00 32.19 -25.77
CA LYS A 300 -22.89 33.12 -26.03
C LYS A 300 -23.03 34.44 -25.26
N GLN A 301 -24.25 34.88 -24.97
CA GLN A 301 -24.51 36.11 -24.20
C GLN A 301 -24.24 35.95 -22.69
N ARG A 302 -24.17 34.71 -22.19
CA ARG A 302 -24.11 34.40 -20.75
C ARG A 302 -22.70 34.28 -20.17
N ILE A 303 -21.68 34.60 -20.97
CA ILE A 303 -20.24 34.43 -20.67
C ILE A 303 -19.51 35.80 -20.70
N VAL A 304 -20.24 36.89 -21.00
CA VAL A 304 -19.71 38.27 -21.15
C VAL A 304 -20.28 39.19 -20.06
N GLN A 305 -20.65 38.61 -18.92
CA GLN A 305 -21.10 39.26 -17.69
C GLN A 305 -20.36 38.63 -16.50
#